data_AF-A0A382SGT8-F1
#
_entry.id   AF-A0A382SGT8-F1
#
_cell.length_a   1.000
_cell.length_b   1.000
_cell.length_c   1.000
_cell.angle_alpha   90.00
_cell.angle_beta   90.00
_cell.angle_gamma   90.00
#
_symmetry.space_group_name_H-M   'P 1'
#
loop_
_entity.id
_entity.type
_entity.pdbx_description
1 polymer ?
#
loop_
_entity_poly.entity_id
_entity_poly.type
_entity_poly.pdbx_seq_one_letter_code
_entity_poly.pdbx_strand_id
1 'polypeptide(L)'
;MFAALAAILMVFVMIAGVVAFFSIVNTLFMAITERKREIGVLQAIGATRGYIAALFAAEAGAIGFLGGLIGFVFGLLLCWIGNIYAAGKWGHILGVSDLFVTPLWLLPLMLLATTLVGALAGVYPAWRASRLDPVVALRYE
;
A
#
# COMPACT_ATOMS: atom_id res chain seq x y z
N MET A 1 -12.22 -1.21 30.18
CA MET A 1 -12.65 -2.23 29.20
C MET A 1 -12.53 -1.73 27.75
N PHE A 2 -13.16 -0.60 27.38
CA PHE A 2 -13.06 -0.05 26.02
C PHE A 2 -11.63 0.24 25.53
N ALA A 3 -10.78 0.86 26.37
CA ALA A 3 -9.39 1.14 26.01
C ALA A 3 -8.55 -0.12 25.73
N ALA A 4 -8.79 -1.21 26.47
CA ALA A 4 -8.08 -2.47 26.27
C ALA A 4 -8.48 -3.12 24.93
N LEU A 5 -9.76 -3.06 24.57
CA LEU A 5 -10.26 -3.60 23.30
C LEU A 5 -9.74 -2.80 22.11
N ALA A 6 -9.71 -1.47 22.22
CA ALA A 6 -9.12 -0.58 21.21
C ALA A 6 -7.61 -0.83 21.02
N ALA A 7 -6.86 -1.04 22.10
CA ALA A 7 -5.44 -1.34 22.03
C ALA A 7 -5.16 -2.66 21.29
N ILE A 8 -5.95 -3.71 21.57
CA ILE A 8 -5.83 -4.99 20.87
C ILE A 8 -6.10 -4.82 19.37
N LEU A 9 -7.15 -4.10 18.99
CA LEU A 9 -7.44 -3.82 17.58
C LEU A 9 -6.32 -3.03 16.89
N MET A 10 -5.74 -2.03 17.56
CA MET A 10 -4.59 -1.30 17.04
C MET A 10 -3.39 -2.21 16.77
N VAL A 11 -3.12 -3.19 17.65
CA VAL A 11 -2.06 -4.17 17.43
C VAL A 11 -2.30 -4.98 16.16
N PHE A 12 -3.53 -5.44 15.92
CA PHE A 12 -3.87 -6.15 14.68
C PHE A 12 -3.70 -5.28 13.44
N VAL A 13 -4.12 -4.01 13.50
CA VAL A 13 -3.93 -3.05 12.41
C VAL A 13 -2.44 -2.85 12.10
N MET A 14 -1.61 -2.72 13.14
CA MET A 14 -0.16 -2.59 12.97
C MET A 14 0.45 -3.83 12.33
N ILE A 15 0.08 -5.03 12.79
CA ILE A 15 0.57 -6.30 12.21
C ILE A 15 0.14 -6.41 10.75
N ALA A 16 -1.13 -6.15 10.44
CA ALA A 16 -1.63 -6.18 9.07
C ALA A 16 -0.90 -5.17 8.16
N GLY A 17 -0.61 -3.97 8.67
CA GLY A 17 0.18 -2.96 7.96
C GLY A 17 1.61 -3.42 7.66
N VAL A 18 2.26 -4.06 8.62
CA VAL A 18 3.60 -4.65 8.43
C VAL A 18 3.57 -5.77 7.38
N VAL A 19 2.60 -6.68 7.46
CA VAL A 19 2.44 -7.76 6.47
C VAL A 19 2.23 -7.17 5.07
N ALA A 20 1.33 -6.21 4.92
CA ALA A 20 1.08 -5.53 3.65
C ALA A 20 2.34 -4.85 3.08
N PHE A 21 3.14 -4.20 3.94
CA PHE A 21 4.41 -3.61 3.54
C PHE A 21 5.36 -4.66 2.96
N PHE A 22 5.55 -5.78 3.65
CA PHE A 22 6.40 -6.88 3.15
C PHE A 22 5.83 -7.53 1.88
N SER A 23 4.51 -7.63 1.74
CA SER A 23 3.88 -8.11 0.51
C SER A 23 4.24 -7.23 -0.69
N ILE A 24 4.19 -5.90 -0.54
CA ILE A 24 4.60 -4.96 -1.60
C ILE A 24 6.08 -5.15 -1.95
N VAL A 25 6.95 -5.22 -0.93
CA VAL A 25 8.39 -5.46 -1.12
C VAL A 25 8.63 -6.73 -1.94
N ASN A 26 8.00 -7.84 -1.55
CA ASN A 26 8.19 -9.14 -2.21
C ASN A 26 7.69 -9.13 -3.66
N THR A 27 6.53 -8.54 -3.92
CA THR A 27 5.99 -8.41 -5.28
C THR A 27 6.91 -7.60 -6.18
N LEU A 28 7.47 -6.49 -5.68
CA LEU A 28 8.41 -5.68 -6.46
C LEU A 28 9.72 -6.42 -6.71
N PHE A 29 10.23 -7.16 -5.73
CA PHE A 29 11.41 -8.01 -5.92
C PHE A 29 11.21 -9.05 -7.02
N MET A 30 10.04 -9.69 -7.04
CA MET A 30 9.67 -10.63 -8.09
C MET A 30 9.61 -9.93 -9.45
N ALA A 31 8.90 -8.81 -9.55
CA ALA A 31 8.77 -8.04 -10.80
C ALA A 31 10.12 -7.57 -11.36
N ILE A 32 11.02 -7.08 -10.50
CA ILE A 32 12.38 -6.69 -10.90
C ILE A 32 13.15 -7.89 -11.47
N THR A 33 12.97 -9.06 -10.86
CA THR A 33 13.69 -10.27 -11.27
C THR A 33 13.23 -10.77 -12.63
N GLU A 34 11.93 -10.69 -12.91
CA GLU A 34 11.36 -11.03 -14.22
C GLU A 34 11.75 -10.00 -15.29
N ARG A 35 11.81 -8.70 -14.94
CA ARG A 35 12.12 -7.60 -15.86
C ARG A 35 13.61 -7.26 -15.98
N LYS A 36 14.53 -8.12 -15.49
CA LYS A 36 15.98 -7.85 -15.51
C LYS A 36 16.51 -7.47 -16.89
N ARG A 37 16.04 -8.14 -17.95
CA ARG A 37 16.46 -7.85 -19.34
C ARG A 37 16.01 -6.45 -19.79
N GLU A 38 14.76 -6.08 -19.50
CA GLU A 38 14.23 -4.75 -19.82
C GLU A 38 15.01 -3.65 -19.12
N ILE A 39 15.35 -3.85 -17.83
CA ILE A 39 16.20 -2.93 -17.07
C ILE A 39 17.59 -2.81 -17.71
N GLY A 40 18.19 -3.93 -18.11
CA GLY A 40 19.49 -3.94 -18.80
C GLY A 40 19.47 -3.21 -20.14
N VAL A 41 18.39 -3.36 -20.93
CA VAL A 41 18.18 -2.62 -22.18
C VAL A 41 18.03 -1.12 -21.91
N LEU A 42 17.23 -0.73 -20.91
CA LEU A 42 17.09 0.68 -20.50
C LEU A 42 18.43 1.29 -20.11
N GLN A 43 19.27 0.57 -19.34
CA GLN A 43 20.61 1.03 -18.98
C GLN A 43 21.54 1.14 -20.20
N ALA A 44 21.43 0.22 -21.17
CA ALA A 44 22.23 0.22 -22.39
C ALA A 44 21.91 1.41 -23.31
N ILE A 45 20.66 1.88 -23.33
CA ILE A 45 20.25 3.09 -24.06
C ILE A 45 20.47 4.40 -23.27
N GLY A 46 21.08 4.32 -22.08
CA GLY A 46 21.49 5.49 -21.29
C GLY A 46 20.61 5.85 -20.09
N ALA A 47 19.65 5.01 -19.69
CA ALA A 47 18.88 5.26 -18.48
C ALA A 47 19.77 5.27 -17.22
N THR A 48 19.64 6.33 -16.42
CA THR A 48 20.42 6.44 -15.18
C THR A 48 19.88 5.50 -14.10
N ARG A 49 20.76 5.10 -13.17
CA ARG A 49 20.36 4.30 -11.99
C ARG A 49 19.25 4.98 -11.18
N GLY A 50 19.31 6.30 -11.07
CA GLY A 50 18.29 7.11 -10.39
C GLY A 50 16.94 7.06 -11.10
N TYR A 51 16.90 7.09 -12.43
CA TYR A 51 15.68 6.95 -13.21
C TYR A 51 15.00 5.60 -12.96
N ILE A 52 15.77 4.51 -13.00
CA ILE A 52 15.25 3.16 -12.74
C ILE A 52 14.72 3.05 -11.32
N ALA A 53 15.44 3.58 -10.34
CA ALA A 53 14.99 3.57 -8.96
C ALA A 53 13.69 4.38 -8.78
N ALA A 54 13.60 5.56 -9.39
CA ALA A 54 12.40 6.39 -9.34
C ALA A 54 11.19 5.71 -10.02
N LEU A 55 11.42 5.00 -11.13
CA LEU A 55 10.38 4.25 -11.84
C LEU A 55 9.75 3.18 -10.93
N PHE A 56 10.56 2.34 -10.30
CA PHE A 56 10.06 1.29 -9.39
C PHE A 56 9.46 1.86 -8.10
N ALA A 57 10.01 2.95 -7.57
CA ALA A 57 9.42 3.64 -6.42
C ALA A 57 8.04 4.24 -6.76
N ALA A 58 7.86 4.76 -7.98
CA ALA A 58 6.58 5.24 -8.48
C ALA A 58 5.58 4.09 -8.69
N GLU A 59 6.02 2.94 -9.21
CA GLU A 59 5.18 1.74 -9.33
C GLU A 59 4.70 1.27 -7.95
N ALA A 60 5.59 1.23 -6.96
CA ALA A 60 5.26 0.90 -5.58
C ALA A 60 4.27 1.90 -4.94
N GLY A 61 4.50 3.20 -5.18
CA GLY A 61 3.60 4.27 -4.75
C GLY A 61 2.22 4.16 -5.39
N ALA A 62 2.14 3.80 -6.67
CA ALA A 62 0.88 3.57 -7.38
C ALA A 62 0.11 2.38 -6.81
N ILE A 63 0.80 1.28 -6.46
CA ILE A 63 0.20 0.13 -5.76
C ILE A 63 -0.38 0.60 -4.41
N GLY A 64 0.37 1.40 -3.65
CA GLY A 64 -0.09 1.97 -2.38
C GLY A 64 -1.28 2.93 -2.54
N PHE A 65 -1.31 3.72 -3.62
CA PHE A 65 -2.43 4.60 -3.96
C PHE A 65 -3.71 3.81 -4.22
N LEU A 66 -3.62 2.82 -5.12
CA LEU A 66 -4.76 2.00 -5.51
C LEU A 66 -5.26 1.16 -4.34
N GLY A 67 -4.35 0.57 -3.56
CA GLY A 67 -4.68 -0.15 -2.34
C GLY A 67 -5.39 0.74 -1.31
N GLY A 68 -4.91 1.97 -1.12
CA GLY A 68 -5.55 2.95 -0.23
C GLY A 68 -6.94 3.37 -0.71
N LEU A 69 -7.12 3.60 -2.01
CA LEU A 69 -8.40 3.97 -2.60
C LEU A 69 -9.43 2.84 -2.43
N ILE A 70 -9.05 1.61 -2.78
CA ILE A 70 -9.90 0.43 -2.65
C ILE A 70 -10.21 0.18 -1.17
N GLY A 71 -9.20 0.25 -0.29
CA GLY A 71 -9.37 0.07 1.15
C GLY A 71 -10.31 1.10 1.77
N PHE A 72 -10.23 2.37 1.34
CA PHE A 72 -11.11 3.42 1.82
C PHE A 72 -12.57 3.18 1.41
N VAL A 73 -12.80 2.84 0.13
CA VAL A 73 -14.16 2.50 -0.37
C VAL A 73 -14.72 1.30 0.39
N PHE A 74 -13.89 0.26 0.59
CA PHE A 74 -14.29 -0.92 1.35
C PHE A 74 -14.61 -0.59 2.82
N GLY A 75 -13.81 0.28 3.44
CA GLY A 75 -14.06 0.78 4.80
C GLY A 75 -15.38 1.55 4.92
N LEU A 76 -15.71 2.39 3.93
CA LEU A 76 -17.01 3.09 3.89
C LEU A 76 -18.18 2.11 3.76
N LEU A 77 -18.06 1.09 2.90
CA LEU A 77 -19.07 0.05 2.76
C LEU A 77 -19.29 -0.71 4.07
N LEU A 78 -18.21 -1.07 4.77
CA LEU A 78 -18.29 -1.72 6.07
C LEU A 78 -18.93 -0.82 7.13
N CYS A 79 -18.62 0.48 7.16
CA CYS A 79 -19.27 1.44 8.07
C CYS A 79 -20.77 1.54 7.80
N TRP A 80 -21.17 1.59 6.52
CA TRP A 80 -22.57 1.65 6.13
C TRP A 80 -23.35 0.39 6.55
N ILE A 81 -22.80 -0.80 6.29
CA ILE A 81 -23.38 -2.08 6.73
C ILE A 81 -23.46 -2.14 8.27
N GLY A 82 -22.41 -1.66 8.96
CA GLY A 82 -22.35 -1.58 10.41
C GLY A 82 -23.45 -0.69 11.00
N ASN A 83 -23.68 0.48 10.41
CA ASN A 83 -24.74 1.40 10.84
C ASN A 83 -26.14 0.79 10.63
N ILE A 84 -26.40 0.10 9.52
CA ILE A 84 -27.68 -0.59 9.29
C ILE A 84 -27.94 -1.64 10.38
N TYR A 85 -26.92 -2.47 10.68
CA TYR A 85 -27.06 -3.51 11.69
C TYR A 85 -27.25 -2.92 13.11
N ALA A 86 -26.49 -1.87 13.42
CA ALA A 86 -26.55 -1.23 14.73
C ALA A 86 -27.85 -0.44 14.93
N ALA A 87 -28.38 0.22 13.88
CA ALA A 87 -29.69 0.86 13.92
C ALA A 87 -30.82 -0.15 14.20
N GLY A 88 -30.77 -1.34 13.58
CA GLY A 88 -31.77 -2.39 13.79
C GLY A 88 -31.78 -3.01 15.19
N LYS A 89 -30.66 -2.99 15.93
CA LYS A 89 -30.57 -3.58 17.28
C LYS A 89 -30.53 -2.54 18.41
N TRP A 90 -29.81 -1.43 18.20
CA TRP A 90 -29.49 -0.44 19.24
C TRP A 90 -30.02 0.97 18.91
N GLY A 91 -30.62 1.18 17.73
CA GLY A 91 -31.14 2.49 17.31
C GLY A 91 -32.21 3.07 18.25
N HIS A 92 -33.03 2.21 18.88
CA HIS A 92 -34.02 2.63 19.87
C HIS A 92 -33.42 3.05 21.23
N ILE A 93 -32.19 2.65 21.53
CA ILE A 93 -31.57 2.81 22.86
C ILE A 93 -30.68 4.06 22.91
N LEU A 94 -30.03 4.40 21.79
CA LEU A 94 -29.06 5.49 21.72
C LEU A 94 -29.59 6.76 21.05
N GLY A 95 -30.69 6.69 20.28
CA GLY A 95 -31.24 7.85 19.57
C GLY A 95 -30.30 8.43 18.49
N VAL A 96 -29.20 7.74 18.19
CA VAL A 96 -28.21 8.11 17.17
C VAL A 96 -28.34 7.14 16.00
N SER A 97 -28.58 7.68 14.80
CA SER A 97 -28.73 6.90 13.57
C SER A 97 -27.40 6.48 12.94
N ASP A 98 -26.32 7.25 13.16
CA ASP A 98 -24.99 6.97 12.63
C ASP A 98 -23.96 6.80 13.74
N LEU A 99 -23.58 5.56 14.00
CA LEU A 99 -22.57 5.22 15.02
C LEU A 99 -21.15 5.22 14.43
N PHE A 100 -21.01 4.92 13.14
CA PHE A 100 -19.76 4.92 12.40
C PHE A 100 -19.81 6.03 11.34
N VAL A 101 -19.17 7.16 11.62
CA VAL A 101 -19.03 8.29 10.69
C VAL A 101 -17.57 8.44 10.33
N THR A 102 -17.25 8.24 9.05
CA THR A 102 -15.89 8.45 8.52
C THR A 102 -15.82 9.85 7.90
N PRO A 103 -15.07 10.79 8.50
CA PRO A 103 -14.95 12.12 7.93
C PRO A 103 -14.26 12.08 6.56
N LEU A 104 -14.85 12.73 5.56
CA LEU A 104 -14.32 12.79 4.19
C LEU A 104 -12.95 13.49 4.11
N TRP A 105 -12.63 14.39 5.05
CA TRP A 105 -11.32 15.05 5.09
C TRP A 105 -10.16 14.10 5.41
N LEU A 106 -10.44 12.90 5.95
CA LEU A 106 -9.42 11.87 6.18
C LEU A 106 -8.96 11.19 4.88
N LEU A 107 -9.77 11.23 3.82
CA LEU A 107 -9.46 10.61 2.54
C LEU A 107 -8.10 11.05 1.97
N PRO A 108 -7.80 12.36 1.79
CA PRO A 108 -6.50 12.78 1.28
C PRO A 108 -5.34 12.36 2.19
N LEU A 109 -5.54 12.37 3.51
CA LEU A 109 -4.51 11.97 4.47
C LEU A 109 -4.22 10.46 4.40
N MET A 110 -5.25 9.63 4.26
CA MET A 110 -5.09 8.20 4.06
C MET A 110 -4.41 7.87 2.74
N LEU A 111 -4.85 8.47 1.63
CA LEU A 111 -4.22 8.24 0.33
C LEU A 111 -2.76 8.67 0.32
N LEU A 112 -2.43 9.79 0.95
CA LEU A 112 -1.05 10.23 1.12
C LEU A 112 -0.25 9.24 1.99
N ALA A 113 -0.83 8.74 3.08
CA ALA A 113 -0.16 7.76 3.93
C ALA A 113 0.09 6.43 3.18
N THR A 114 -0.89 5.89 2.47
CA THR A 114 -0.73 4.60 1.77
C THR A 114 0.21 4.71 0.58
N THR A 115 0.18 5.82 -0.16
CA THR A 115 1.17 6.08 -1.22
C THR A 115 2.57 6.19 -0.68
N LEU A 116 2.79 6.92 0.41
CA LEU A 116 4.10 7.04 1.03
C LEU A 116 4.60 5.68 1.55
N VAL A 117 3.75 4.90 2.21
CA VAL A 117 4.10 3.55 2.69
C VAL A 117 4.45 2.63 1.52
N GLY A 118 3.67 2.66 0.43
CA GLY A 118 3.95 1.91 -0.79
C GLY A 118 5.26 2.32 -1.44
N ALA A 119 5.49 3.62 -1.61
CA ALA A 119 6.73 4.16 -2.16
C ALA A 119 7.94 3.78 -1.29
N LEU A 120 7.83 3.87 0.04
CA LEU A 120 8.85 3.47 1.00
C LEU A 120 9.17 1.97 0.90
N ALA A 121 8.15 1.13 0.73
CA ALA A 121 8.33 -0.30 0.48
C ALA A 121 9.12 -0.55 -0.82
N GLY A 122 8.92 0.31 -1.83
CA GLY A 122 9.63 0.25 -3.10
C GLY A 122 11.09 0.72 -3.07
N VAL A 123 11.51 1.51 -2.08
CA VAL A 123 12.86 2.12 -2.08
C VAL A 123 13.98 1.08 -2.10
N TYR A 124 13.89 0.07 -1.24
CA TYR A 124 14.91 -0.99 -1.16
C TYR A 124 15.00 -1.84 -2.45
N PRO A 125 13.90 -2.42 -2.98
CA PRO A 125 13.94 -3.15 -4.24
C PRO A 125 14.35 -2.26 -5.42
N ALA A 126 13.87 -1.02 -5.49
CA ALA A 126 14.26 -0.05 -6.51
C ALA A 126 15.77 0.24 -6.53
N TRP A 127 16.36 0.43 -5.34
CA TRP A 127 17.80 0.60 -5.21
C TRP A 127 18.56 -0.64 -5.67
N ARG A 128 18.08 -1.83 -5.32
CA ARG A 128 18.67 -3.10 -5.77
C ARG A 128 18.58 -3.25 -7.30
N ALA A 129 17.45 -2.91 -7.91
CA ALA A 129 17.25 -2.95 -9.37
C ALA A 129 18.24 -2.03 -10.10
N SER A 130 18.44 -0.81 -9.59
CA SER A 130 19.33 0.18 -10.19
C SER A 130 20.81 -0.24 -10.23
N ARG A 131 21.20 -1.20 -9.38
CA ARG A 131 22.56 -1.73 -9.26
C ARG A 131 22.76 -3.07 -9.97
N LEU A 132 21.77 -3.55 -10.72
CA LEU A 132 21.96 -4.69 -11.60
C LEU A 132 23.01 -4.34 -12.67
N ASP A 133 23.92 -5.27 -12.91
CA ASP A 133 25.00 -5.09 -13.88
C ASP A 133 24.45 -5.38 -15.29
N PRO A 134 24.41 -4.39 -16.20
CA PRO A 134 23.86 -4.56 -17.54
C PRO A 134 24.60 -5.62 -18.35
N VAL A 135 25.91 -5.81 -18.09
CA VAL A 135 26.71 -6.83 -18.78
C VAL A 135 26.25 -8.23 -18.38
N VAL A 136 25.89 -8.44 -17.12
CA VAL A 136 25.34 -9.72 -16.64
C VAL A 136 23.91 -9.91 -17.15
N ALA A 137 23.10 -8.85 -17.21
CA ALA A 137 21.72 -8.93 -17.70
C ALA A 137 21.61 -9.30 -19.19
N LEU A 138 22.58 -8.91 -20.00
CA LEU A 138 22.64 -9.21 -21.45
C LEU A 138 23.39 -10.52 -21.76
N ARG A 139 24.25 -10.99 -20.85
CA ARG A 139 25.09 -12.19 -21.02
C ARG A 139 24.50 -13.46 -20.39
N TYR A 140 23.25 -13.41 -19.90
CA TYR A 140 22.45 -14.63 -19.70
C TYR A 140 21.93 -15.13 -21.07
N GLU A 141 22.88 -15.33 -21.98
CA GLU A 141 23.01 -16.29 -23.10
C GLU A 141 24.47 -16.19 -23.60
#